data_AF-A0A0T5Z7L3-F1
#
_entry.id   AF-A0A0T5Z7L3-F1
#
_cell.length_a   1.000
_cell.length_b   1.000
_cell.length_c   1.000
_cell.angle_alpha   90.00
_cell.angle_beta   90.00
_cell.angle_gamma   90.00
#
_symmetry.space_group_name_H-M   'P 1'
#
loop_
_entity.id
_entity.type
_entity.pdbx_description
1 polymer ?
#
loop_
_entity_poly.entity_id
_entity_poly.type
_entity_poly.pdbx_seq_one_letter_code
_entity_poly.pdbx_strand_id
1 'polypeptide(L)'
;MRSHSPGNQNRPKFRVSVLAVAVAATLAGCELGGTDDVGSSSGTGSDSARSIGGGGVKGPLADAVVKVYQVDYSAAGFKGSLLATGSTDAAAAIQGLSLPIPLNPPYVMEFTSDANTTDITTGAAPVISTMRTVITQALLDSGEQIYATPLTTMATDLAIKNADSAAPYSGNGDGAVTQAEFLAALPVAASQVTSTLGFGVDSSIDIFDTPPLINDTTDSAEEQRATATYRTAVEALTAVVYEMEQHSTGDSNAVLSELANDLADGAIDGSVDGNPSSVIGNSAL
;
A
#
# COMPACT_ATOMS: atom_id res chain seq x y z
N MET A 1 11.04 23.32 69.32
CA MET A 1 11.38 24.68 68.84
C MET A 1 11.63 24.56 67.34
N ARG A 2 10.92 25.13 66.37
CA ARG A 2 9.83 26.10 66.25
C ARG A 2 8.98 25.63 65.04
N SER A 3 7.72 25.25 65.23
CA SER A 3 6.54 25.94 64.65
C SER A 3 6.85 27.09 63.68
N HIS A 4 6.41 26.95 62.42
CA HIS A 4 6.04 28.08 61.55
C HIS A 4 4.71 27.76 60.84
N SER A 5 3.75 28.64 61.11
CA SER A 5 2.39 28.72 60.59
C SER A 5 2.36 29.40 59.21
N PRO A 6 1.21 29.41 58.50
CA PRO A 6 1.12 29.44 57.04
C PRO A 6 1.03 30.84 56.43
N GLY A 7 1.49 30.95 55.18
CA GLY A 7 1.34 32.11 54.32
C GLY A 7 0.06 32.04 53.48
N ASN A 8 -0.87 32.93 53.83
CA ASN A 8 -2.10 33.29 53.13
C ASN A 8 -1.81 33.93 51.76
N GLN A 9 -2.37 33.41 50.66
CA GLN A 9 -2.49 34.11 49.39
C GLN A 9 -3.92 33.96 48.83
N ASN A 10 -4.54 35.12 48.61
CA ASN A 10 -5.91 35.33 48.17
C ASN A 10 -6.05 35.19 46.63
N ARG A 11 -6.94 34.29 46.20
CA ARG A 11 -7.92 34.30 45.08
C ARG A 11 -7.72 35.28 43.90
N PRO A 12 -8.07 34.87 42.65
CA PRO A 12 -9.48 34.98 42.22
C PRO A 12 -10.05 33.74 41.52
N LYS A 13 -11.36 33.56 41.72
CA LYS A 13 -12.19 32.50 41.13
C LYS A 13 -12.50 32.86 39.66
N PHE A 14 -11.99 32.10 38.71
CA PHE A 14 -12.45 32.17 37.33
C PHE A 14 -13.72 31.33 37.18
N ARG A 15 -14.86 32.03 37.04
CA ARG A 15 -16.12 31.48 36.56
C ARG A 15 -16.12 31.66 35.04
N VAL A 16 -16.04 30.58 34.28
CA VAL A 16 -16.30 30.62 32.83
C VAL A 16 -17.72 30.12 32.62
N SER A 17 -18.58 31.07 32.30
CA SER A 17 -19.99 30.88 32.01
C SER A 17 -20.17 30.18 30.66
N VAL A 18 -20.96 29.11 30.66
CA VAL A 18 -21.51 28.47 29.46
C VAL A 18 -22.47 29.44 28.80
N LEU A 19 -22.17 29.86 27.56
CA LEU A 19 -23.08 30.65 26.73
C LEU A 19 -23.76 29.71 25.74
N ALA A 20 -24.98 29.30 26.06
CA ALA A 20 -25.88 28.58 25.17
C ALA A 20 -26.50 29.58 24.18
N VAL A 21 -26.22 29.42 22.88
CA VAL A 21 -26.90 30.15 21.81
C VAL A 21 -28.06 29.28 21.33
N ALA A 22 -29.28 29.66 21.73
CA ALA A 22 -30.52 29.09 21.23
C ALA A 22 -30.94 29.84 19.95
N VAL A 23 -30.98 29.15 18.81
CA VAL A 23 -31.55 29.65 17.57
C VAL A 23 -33.04 29.29 17.55
N ALA A 24 -33.90 30.31 17.59
CA ALA A 24 -35.34 30.17 17.53
C ALA A 24 -35.82 30.00 16.08
N ALA A 25 -36.54 28.91 15.83
CA ALA A 25 -37.24 28.64 14.58
C ALA A 25 -38.56 29.43 14.52
N THR A 26 -38.77 30.16 13.43
CA THR A 26 -40.08 30.74 13.10
C THR A 26 -40.76 29.88 12.05
N LEU A 27 -41.85 29.21 12.45
CA LEU A 27 -42.79 28.57 11.54
C LEU A 27 -43.61 29.63 10.80
N ALA A 28 -43.59 29.58 9.48
CA ALA A 28 -44.62 30.15 8.63
C ALA A 28 -45.19 29.01 7.79
N GLY A 29 -46.40 28.57 8.14
CA GLY A 29 -47.21 27.69 7.31
C GLY A 29 -47.93 28.50 6.24
N CYS A 30 -47.86 28.03 5.00
CA CYS A 30 -48.86 28.32 3.98
C CYS A 30 -49.14 27.02 3.23
N GLU A 31 -50.43 26.79 3.04
CA GLU A 31 -51.11 25.56 2.69
C GLU A 31 -51.26 25.42 1.16
N LEU A 32 -51.50 24.17 0.71
CA LEU A 32 -52.16 23.72 -0.54
C LEU A 32 -51.31 23.17 -1.69
N GLY A 33 -51.63 21.92 -2.04
CA GLY A 33 -51.61 21.44 -3.43
C GLY A 33 -50.83 20.14 -3.65
N GLY A 34 -51.50 18.99 -3.52
CA GLY A 34 -50.92 17.69 -3.84
C GLY A 34 -50.88 17.38 -5.34
N THR A 35 -49.84 16.66 -5.74
CA THR A 35 -49.82 15.66 -6.82
C THR A 35 -48.78 14.61 -6.45
N ASP A 36 -49.22 13.36 -6.36
CA ASP A 36 -48.35 12.21 -6.15
C ASP A 36 -47.46 12.01 -7.39
N ASP A 37 -46.21 12.47 -7.32
CA ASP A 37 -45.16 11.99 -8.20
C ASP A 37 -44.30 11.01 -7.40
N VAL A 38 -44.53 9.72 -7.65
CA VAL A 38 -43.57 8.66 -7.34
C VAL A 38 -42.35 8.91 -8.22
N GLY A 39 -41.45 9.76 -7.72
CA GLY A 39 -40.12 9.95 -8.26
C GLY A 39 -39.34 8.65 -8.08
N SER A 40 -39.54 7.74 -9.03
CA SER A 40 -38.60 6.66 -9.32
C SER A 40 -37.26 7.33 -9.57
N SER A 41 -36.36 7.33 -8.58
CA SER A 41 -34.95 7.56 -8.83
C SER A 41 -34.42 6.33 -9.56
N SER A 42 -34.77 6.21 -10.84
CA SER A 42 -33.98 5.45 -11.80
C SER A 42 -32.65 6.20 -11.95
N GLY A 43 -31.78 5.99 -10.97
CA GLY A 43 -30.37 6.31 -11.06
C GLY A 43 -29.74 5.40 -12.11
N THR A 44 -29.98 5.69 -13.37
CA THR A 44 -29.13 5.24 -14.46
C THR A 44 -27.91 6.13 -14.51
N GLY A 45 -27.14 6.16 -13.42
CA GLY A 45 -25.71 6.42 -13.54
C GLY A 45 -25.11 5.11 -14.01
N SER A 46 -24.75 5.01 -15.29
CA SER A 46 -23.85 3.94 -15.70
C SER A 46 -22.58 4.15 -14.89
N ASP A 47 -22.40 3.35 -13.84
CA ASP A 47 -21.18 3.33 -13.04
C ASP A 47 -20.06 2.89 -13.99
N SER A 48 -19.45 3.89 -14.63
CA SER A 48 -18.55 3.69 -15.76
C SER A 48 -17.12 3.51 -15.28
N ALA A 49 -16.86 3.77 -14.00
CA ALA A 49 -15.57 3.62 -13.39
C ALA A 49 -15.68 3.34 -11.89
N ARG A 50 -14.75 2.54 -11.36
CA ARG A 50 -14.62 2.23 -9.95
C ARG A 50 -13.44 2.99 -9.35
N SER A 51 -13.68 3.78 -8.30
CA SER A 51 -12.59 4.46 -7.57
C SER A 51 -11.72 3.45 -6.81
N ILE A 52 -10.42 3.72 -6.76
CA ILE A 52 -9.42 2.93 -6.01
C ILE A 52 -8.79 3.82 -4.94
N GLY A 53 -8.73 3.33 -3.71
CA GLY A 53 -8.09 3.99 -2.56
C GLY A 53 -6.84 3.23 -2.09
N GLY A 54 -6.09 3.82 -1.16
CA GLY A 54 -4.87 3.26 -0.57
C GLY A 54 -3.67 4.19 -0.71
N GLY A 55 -2.47 3.64 -0.88
CA GLY A 55 -1.24 4.44 -0.94
C GLY A 55 0.06 3.66 -1.12
N GLY A 56 1.14 4.36 -1.45
CA GLY A 56 2.49 3.81 -1.43
C GLY A 56 3.10 3.98 -0.05
N VAL A 57 3.57 2.90 0.57
CA VAL A 57 4.09 2.92 1.94
C VAL A 57 5.47 2.28 1.99
N LYS A 58 6.45 3.18 1.98
CA LYS A 58 7.84 3.00 2.39
C LYS A 58 7.95 3.55 3.82
N GLY A 59 7.99 4.87 3.96
CA GLY A 59 6.97 5.61 4.71
C GLY A 59 5.85 6.10 3.76
N PRO A 60 4.73 6.66 4.27
CA PRO A 60 3.64 7.06 3.38
C PRO A 60 4.11 8.12 2.38
N LEU A 61 3.93 7.84 1.10
CA LEU A 61 4.40 8.69 0.00
C LEU A 61 3.35 9.75 -0.34
N ALA A 62 3.60 11.00 0.01
CA ALA A 62 2.81 12.15 -0.46
C ALA A 62 3.26 12.57 -1.86
N ASP A 63 2.32 13.03 -2.70
CA ASP A 63 2.56 13.54 -4.04
C ASP A 63 3.27 12.54 -4.99
N ALA A 64 3.02 11.23 -4.82
CA ALA A 64 3.50 10.19 -5.71
C ALA A 64 2.57 10.03 -6.93
N VAL A 65 3.12 9.63 -8.07
CA VAL A 65 2.33 9.27 -9.26
C VAL A 65 1.85 7.84 -9.13
N VAL A 66 0.56 7.60 -9.37
CA VAL A 66 -0.05 6.26 -9.30
C VAL A 66 -0.55 5.85 -10.67
N LYS A 67 -0.18 4.65 -11.12
CA LYS A 67 -0.61 4.10 -12.41
C LYS A 67 -1.11 2.68 -12.22
N VAL A 68 -2.19 2.33 -12.94
CA VAL A 68 -2.69 0.96 -12.99
C VAL A 68 -2.66 0.46 -14.43
N TYR A 69 -2.08 -0.72 -14.62
CA TYR A 69 -1.92 -1.37 -15.91
C TYR A 69 -2.75 -2.65 -15.97
N GLN A 70 -3.32 -2.93 -17.14
CA GLN A 70 -3.79 -4.27 -17.48
C GLN A 70 -2.61 -5.23 -17.44
N VAL A 71 -2.82 -6.44 -16.93
CA VAL A 71 -1.79 -7.48 -16.97
C VAL A 71 -1.59 -7.98 -18.40
N ASP A 72 -0.33 -7.97 -18.85
CA ASP A 72 0.14 -8.61 -20.08
C ASP A 72 1.28 -9.57 -19.73
N TYR A 73 0.98 -10.88 -19.71
CA TYR A 73 1.92 -11.93 -19.30
C TYR A 73 3.15 -12.08 -20.22
N SER A 74 3.16 -11.41 -21.37
CA SER A 74 4.30 -11.39 -22.30
C SER A 74 5.18 -10.15 -22.16
N ALA A 75 4.70 -9.13 -21.44
CA ALA A 75 5.41 -7.87 -21.24
C ALA A 75 6.30 -7.90 -20.00
N ALA A 76 7.37 -7.11 -20.01
CA ALA A 76 8.24 -6.94 -18.85
C ALA A 76 7.45 -6.43 -17.64
N GLY A 77 7.64 -7.08 -16.48
CA GLY A 77 6.90 -6.75 -15.26
C GLY A 77 5.38 -6.97 -15.36
N PHE A 78 4.94 -7.73 -16.36
CA PHE A 78 3.55 -7.98 -16.69
C PHE A 78 2.68 -6.73 -16.93
N LYS A 79 3.29 -5.62 -17.35
CA LYS A 79 2.58 -4.35 -17.61
C LYS A 79 2.16 -4.24 -19.06
N GLY A 80 0.85 -4.31 -19.29
CA GLY A 80 0.20 -4.04 -20.58
C GLY A 80 -0.27 -2.60 -20.72
N SER A 81 -1.50 -2.41 -21.20
CA SER A 81 -2.08 -1.08 -21.40
C SER A 81 -2.29 -0.33 -20.09
N LEU A 82 -2.01 0.97 -20.08
CA LEU A 82 -2.35 1.86 -18.98
C LEU A 82 -3.88 2.03 -18.92
N LEU A 83 -4.48 1.69 -17.78
CA LEU A 83 -5.93 1.78 -17.56
C LEU A 83 -6.32 3.06 -16.82
N ALA A 84 -5.51 3.48 -15.85
CA ALA A 84 -5.80 4.61 -15.00
C ALA A 84 -4.52 5.29 -14.50
N THR A 85 -4.62 6.57 -14.18
CA THR A 85 -3.56 7.36 -13.54
C THR A 85 -4.19 8.21 -12.44
N GLY A 86 -3.48 8.34 -11.33
CA GLY A 86 -3.83 9.19 -10.21
C GLY A 86 -2.57 9.70 -9.53
N SER A 87 -2.72 10.22 -8.31
CA SER A 87 -1.61 10.63 -7.45
C SER A 87 -1.92 10.30 -5.99
N THR A 88 -0.96 10.43 -5.09
CA THR A 88 -1.25 10.51 -3.66
C THR A 88 -1.33 11.97 -3.19
N ASP A 89 -2.17 12.25 -2.20
CA ASP A 89 -2.31 13.58 -1.61
C ASP A 89 -1.26 13.86 -0.52
N ALA A 90 -1.38 15.00 0.16
CA ALA A 90 -0.48 15.39 1.25
C ALA A 90 -0.53 14.46 2.48
N ALA A 91 -1.58 13.64 2.61
CA ALA A 91 -1.71 12.59 3.62
C ALA A 91 -1.28 11.21 3.08
N ALA A 92 -0.68 11.16 1.89
CA ALA A 92 -0.27 9.97 1.17
C ALA A 92 -1.41 9.04 0.72
N ALA A 93 -2.66 9.52 0.69
CA ALA A 93 -3.81 8.77 0.23
C ALA A 93 -3.99 8.93 -1.29
N ILE A 94 -4.33 7.85 -1.99
CA ILE A 94 -4.64 7.91 -3.43
C ILE A 94 -5.80 8.87 -3.69
N GLN A 95 -5.63 9.73 -4.70
CA GLN A 95 -6.64 10.62 -5.25
C GLN A 95 -6.68 10.56 -6.78
N GLY A 96 -7.89 10.70 -7.34
CA GLY A 96 -8.10 10.79 -8.78
C GLY A 96 -7.86 9.50 -9.57
N LEU A 97 -7.84 8.34 -8.91
CA LEU A 97 -7.63 7.04 -9.55
C LEU A 97 -8.94 6.25 -9.64
N SER A 98 -9.40 6.01 -10.87
CA SER A 98 -10.59 5.17 -11.13
C SER A 98 -10.37 4.21 -12.30
N LEU A 99 -10.74 2.95 -12.11
CA LEU A 99 -10.65 1.89 -13.13
C LEU A 99 -11.91 1.84 -14.00
N PRO A 100 -11.78 1.66 -15.33
CA PRO A 100 -12.94 1.53 -16.21
C PRO A 100 -13.73 0.24 -15.94
N ILE A 101 -15.06 0.31 -16.08
CA ILE A 101 -15.96 -0.85 -15.99
C ILE A 101 -16.28 -1.36 -17.41
N PRO A 102 -16.31 -2.68 -17.68
CA PRO A 102 -16.20 -3.78 -16.72
C PRO A 102 -14.77 -4.01 -16.20
N LEU A 103 -14.68 -4.42 -14.92
CA LEU A 103 -13.42 -4.80 -14.28
C LEU A 103 -12.99 -6.19 -14.76
N ASN A 104 -11.70 -6.33 -15.05
CA ASN A 104 -11.02 -7.53 -15.53
C ASN A 104 -9.67 -7.71 -14.79
N PRO A 105 -9.67 -7.89 -13.45
CA PRO A 105 -8.45 -8.14 -12.69
C PRO A 105 -7.80 -9.50 -13.07
N PRO A 106 -6.50 -9.72 -12.78
CA PRO A 106 -5.63 -8.86 -12.01
C PRO A 106 -5.10 -7.63 -12.75
N TYR A 107 -4.68 -6.63 -12.00
CA TYR A 107 -3.99 -5.43 -12.48
C TYR A 107 -2.67 -5.22 -11.74
N VAL A 108 -1.68 -4.63 -12.39
CA VAL A 108 -0.46 -4.15 -11.73
C VAL A 108 -0.65 -2.68 -11.38
N MET A 109 -0.57 -2.34 -10.10
CA MET A 109 -0.58 -0.96 -9.63
C MET A 109 0.82 -0.54 -9.21
N GLU A 110 1.28 0.60 -9.71
CA GLU A 110 2.60 1.15 -9.47
C GLU A 110 2.52 2.57 -8.93
N PHE A 111 3.30 2.82 -7.88
CA PHE A 111 3.59 4.13 -7.33
C PHE A 111 5.00 4.51 -7.76
N THR A 112 5.16 5.71 -8.31
CA THR A 112 6.46 6.28 -8.70
C THR A 112 6.63 7.65 -8.10
N SER A 113 7.80 7.87 -7.51
CA SER A 113 8.21 9.15 -6.95
C SER A 113 8.74 10.06 -8.06
N ASP A 114 8.39 11.33 -7.99
CA ASP A 114 8.97 12.40 -8.79
C ASP A 114 9.66 13.44 -7.89
N ALA A 115 10.00 14.61 -8.45
CA ALA A 115 10.70 15.66 -7.72
C ALA A 115 9.89 16.29 -6.56
N ASN A 116 8.57 16.11 -6.52
CA ASN A 116 7.69 16.62 -5.47
C ASN A 116 7.34 15.55 -4.44
N THR A 117 7.53 14.27 -4.77
CA THR A 117 7.16 13.17 -3.87
C THR A 117 7.99 13.22 -2.58
N THR A 118 7.30 13.11 -1.45
CA THR A 118 7.90 13.16 -0.12
C THR A 118 7.46 11.96 0.71
N ASP A 119 8.42 11.31 1.38
CA ASP A 119 8.10 10.39 2.47
C ASP A 119 7.73 11.21 3.71
N ILE A 120 6.47 11.15 4.13
CA ILE A 120 5.99 11.99 5.23
C ILE A 120 6.63 11.64 6.59
N THR A 121 7.19 10.43 6.73
CA THR A 121 7.84 9.98 7.97
C THR A 121 9.20 10.65 8.14
N THR A 122 9.94 10.85 7.04
CA THR A 122 11.29 11.42 7.05
C THR A 122 11.32 12.91 6.66
N GLY A 123 10.30 13.39 5.94
CA GLY A 123 10.28 14.72 5.34
C GLY A 123 11.24 14.88 4.15
N ALA A 124 11.75 13.78 3.59
CA ALA A 124 12.70 13.76 2.51
C ALA A 124 12.17 12.99 1.29
N ALA A 125 12.93 13.01 0.19
CA ALA A 125 12.64 12.18 -0.97
C ALA A 125 12.65 10.68 -0.58
N PRO A 126 11.75 9.86 -1.14
CA PRO A 126 11.69 8.43 -0.81
C PRO A 126 12.96 7.70 -1.27
N VAL A 127 13.50 6.86 -0.38
CA VAL A 127 14.67 6.04 -0.71
C VAL A 127 14.36 5.00 -1.80
N ILE A 128 13.16 4.39 -1.79
CA ILE A 128 12.69 3.55 -2.89
C ILE A 128 11.68 4.38 -3.65
N SER A 129 12.03 4.78 -4.86
CA SER A 129 11.23 5.67 -5.70
C SER A 129 10.08 4.96 -6.40
N THR A 130 10.17 3.64 -6.61
CA THR A 130 9.12 2.86 -7.29
C THR A 130 8.70 1.65 -6.47
N MET A 131 7.39 1.52 -6.22
CA MET A 131 6.79 0.37 -5.55
C MET A 131 5.58 -0.13 -6.34
N ARG A 132 5.32 -1.43 -6.29
CA ARG A 132 4.18 -2.05 -6.98
C ARG A 132 3.48 -3.11 -6.15
N THR A 133 2.23 -3.34 -6.52
CA THR A 133 1.34 -4.35 -5.93
C THR A 133 0.39 -4.86 -7.01
N VAL A 134 -0.41 -5.87 -6.68
CA VAL A 134 -1.39 -6.47 -7.59
C VAL A 134 -2.80 -6.25 -7.06
N ILE A 135 -3.68 -5.72 -7.90
CA ILE A 135 -5.11 -5.60 -7.61
C ILE A 135 -5.79 -6.89 -8.09
N THR A 136 -6.27 -7.71 -7.16
CA THR A 136 -7.01 -8.96 -7.46
C THR A 136 -8.51 -8.73 -7.38
N GLN A 137 -9.30 -9.71 -7.85
CA GLN A 137 -10.76 -9.67 -7.67
C GLN A 137 -11.13 -9.63 -6.18
N ALA A 138 -10.43 -10.38 -5.33
CA ALA A 138 -10.70 -10.42 -3.89
C ALA A 138 -10.49 -9.05 -3.22
N LEU A 139 -9.42 -8.34 -3.56
CA LEU A 139 -9.16 -6.98 -3.07
C LEU A 139 -10.21 -5.98 -3.56
N LEU A 140 -10.68 -6.15 -4.79
CA LEU A 140 -11.80 -5.36 -5.28
C LEU A 140 -13.09 -5.73 -4.54
N ASP A 141 -13.34 -6.99 -4.20
CA ASP A 141 -14.59 -7.37 -3.54
C ASP A 141 -14.63 -6.96 -2.06
N SER A 142 -13.48 -6.90 -1.38
CA SER A 142 -13.38 -6.39 0.00
C SER A 142 -13.70 -4.90 0.08
N GLY A 143 -13.35 -4.14 -0.97
CA GLY A 143 -13.52 -2.69 -0.99
C GLY A 143 -12.50 -1.95 -0.12
N GLU A 144 -11.49 -2.67 0.39
CA GLU A 144 -10.43 -2.11 1.22
C GLU A 144 -9.45 -1.26 0.42
N GLN A 145 -8.64 -0.51 1.16
CA GLN A 145 -7.59 0.33 0.61
C GLN A 145 -6.41 -0.54 0.15
N ILE A 146 -5.90 -0.29 -1.06
CA ILE A 146 -4.85 -1.12 -1.66
C ILE A 146 -3.49 -0.43 -1.54
N TYR A 147 -2.54 -1.10 -0.91
CA TYR A 147 -1.22 -0.54 -0.63
C TYR A 147 -0.11 -1.21 -1.44
N ALA A 148 0.88 -0.40 -1.83
CA ALA A 148 2.15 -0.89 -2.35
C ALA A 148 3.27 -0.60 -1.35
N THR A 149 4.04 -1.62 -1.00
CA THR A 149 5.19 -1.54 -0.09
C THR A 149 6.41 -2.17 -0.76
N PRO A 150 7.63 -2.03 -0.20
CA PRO A 150 8.79 -2.80 -0.65
C PRO A 150 8.52 -4.32 -0.62
N LEU A 151 7.79 -4.82 0.38
CA LEU A 151 7.46 -6.25 0.49
C LEU A 151 6.48 -6.69 -0.61
N THR A 152 5.40 -5.94 -0.90
CA THR A 152 4.51 -6.28 -2.02
C THR A 152 5.24 -6.15 -3.36
N THR A 153 6.19 -5.23 -3.47
CA THR A 153 7.02 -5.06 -4.68
C THR A 153 7.85 -6.31 -4.93
N MET A 154 8.59 -6.78 -3.92
CA MET A 154 9.36 -8.03 -4.04
C MET A 154 8.45 -9.21 -4.32
N ALA A 155 7.32 -9.35 -3.62
CA ALA A 155 6.40 -10.47 -3.81
C ALA A 155 5.76 -10.46 -5.20
N THR A 156 5.42 -9.28 -5.72
CA THR A 156 4.90 -9.13 -7.09
C THR A 156 5.98 -9.53 -8.11
N ASP A 157 7.21 -9.04 -7.96
CA ASP A 157 8.30 -9.32 -8.88
C ASP A 157 8.70 -10.80 -8.87
N LEU A 158 8.70 -11.40 -7.69
CA LEU A 158 8.97 -12.81 -7.48
C LEU A 158 7.85 -13.68 -8.10
N ALA A 159 6.58 -13.30 -7.92
CA ALA A 159 5.47 -13.98 -8.57
C ALA A 159 5.54 -13.88 -10.10
N ILE A 160 5.94 -12.72 -10.64
CA ILE A 160 6.13 -12.53 -12.09
C ILE A 160 7.20 -13.47 -12.64
N LYS A 161 8.36 -13.56 -11.98
CA LYS A 161 9.48 -14.40 -12.43
C LYS A 161 9.14 -15.88 -12.39
N ASN A 162 8.45 -16.30 -11.34
CA ASN A 162 8.26 -17.71 -11.05
C ASN A 162 6.85 -18.24 -11.38
N ALA A 163 5.98 -17.44 -12.01
CA ALA A 163 4.62 -17.89 -12.34
C ALA A 163 4.59 -19.15 -13.22
N ASP A 164 5.48 -19.27 -14.20
CA ASP A 164 5.58 -20.47 -15.05
C ASP A 164 6.41 -21.60 -14.41
N SER A 165 7.08 -21.33 -13.30
CA SER A 165 7.91 -22.33 -12.65
C SER A 165 7.06 -23.37 -11.92
N ALA A 166 7.56 -24.61 -11.89
CA ALA A 166 6.98 -25.68 -11.09
C ALA A 166 7.24 -25.44 -9.59
N ALA A 167 7.27 -26.50 -8.77
CA ALA A 167 7.42 -26.40 -7.33
C ALA A 167 8.60 -25.50 -6.90
N PRO A 168 8.41 -24.60 -5.92
CA PRO A 168 7.26 -24.47 -5.02
C PRO A 168 6.04 -23.73 -5.61
N TYR A 169 6.16 -23.21 -6.83
CA TYR A 169 5.07 -22.59 -7.57
C TYR A 169 4.22 -23.67 -8.28
N SER A 170 3.17 -23.22 -8.97
CA SER A 170 2.19 -24.09 -9.63
C SER A 170 2.12 -23.90 -11.14
N GLY A 171 3.17 -23.31 -11.73
CA GLY A 171 3.35 -23.21 -13.17
C GLY A 171 3.62 -24.57 -13.81
N ASN A 172 3.43 -24.62 -15.13
CA ASN A 172 3.56 -25.85 -15.89
C ASN A 172 4.90 -25.95 -16.67
N GLY A 173 5.69 -24.87 -16.72
CA GLY A 173 6.99 -24.80 -17.38
C GLY A 173 6.91 -24.86 -18.90
N ASP A 174 5.80 -24.41 -19.51
CA ASP A 174 5.58 -24.45 -20.95
C ASP A 174 6.13 -23.22 -21.69
N GLY A 175 6.67 -22.24 -20.95
CA GLY A 175 7.24 -21.01 -21.47
C GLY A 175 6.21 -19.87 -21.63
N ALA A 176 4.96 -20.06 -21.20
CA ALA A 176 3.91 -19.05 -21.24
C ALA A 176 3.17 -18.96 -19.89
N VAL A 177 3.07 -17.75 -19.34
CA VAL A 177 2.33 -17.53 -18.10
C VAL A 177 0.85 -17.28 -18.38
N THR A 178 -0.01 -18.00 -17.66
CA THR A 178 -1.46 -17.76 -17.62
C THR A 178 -1.89 -16.96 -16.39
N GLN A 179 -3.11 -16.44 -16.42
CA GLN A 179 -3.71 -15.77 -15.26
C GLN A 179 -3.79 -16.68 -14.04
N ALA A 180 -4.12 -17.95 -14.23
CA ALA A 180 -4.23 -18.90 -13.12
C ALA A 180 -2.89 -19.13 -12.43
N GLU A 181 -1.82 -19.26 -13.23
CA GLU A 181 -0.45 -19.43 -12.73
C GLU A 181 0.04 -18.19 -11.99
N PHE A 182 -0.19 -16.99 -12.56
CA PHE A 182 0.19 -15.75 -11.89
C PHE A 182 -0.53 -15.56 -10.56
N LEU A 183 -1.86 -15.76 -10.52
CA LEU A 183 -2.63 -15.65 -9.27
C LEU A 183 -2.22 -16.71 -8.23
N ALA A 184 -1.87 -17.92 -8.66
CA ALA A 184 -1.35 -18.96 -7.78
C ALA A 184 0.06 -18.66 -7.25
N ALA A 185 0.86 -17.90 -8.02
CA ALA A 185 2.22 -17.52 -7.64
C ALA A 185 2.27 -16.42 -6.57
N LEU A 186 1.27 -15.52 -6.52
CA LEU A 186 1.22 -14.41 -5.55
C LEU A 186 1.35 -14.86 -4.08
N PRO A 187 0.53 -15.81 -3.56
CA PRO A 187 0.65 -16.22 -2.16
C PRO A 187 1.96 -16.97 -1.87
N VAL A 188 2.48 -17.73 -2.84
CA VAL A 188 3.78 -18.43 -2.69
C VAL A 188 4.91 -17.40 -2.60
N ALA A 189 4.92 -16.41 -3.49
CA ALA A 189 5.90 -15.34 -3.48
C ALA A 189 5.82 -14.47 -2.20
N ALA A 190 4.62 -14.12 -1.75
CA ALA A 190 4.41 -13.41 -0.49
C ALA A 190 4.97 -14.20 0.71
N SER A 191 4.75 -15.52 0.75
CA SER A 191 5.29 -16.38 1.80
C SER A 191 6.82 -16.47 1.76
N GLN A 192 7.42 -16.56 0.58
CA GLN A 192 8.87 -16.57 0.43
C GLN A 192 9.51 -15.24 0.86
N VAL A 193 8.94 -14.11 0.44
CA VAL A 193 9.40 -12.78 0.84
C VAL A 193 9.27 -12.58 2.35
N THR A 194 8.13 -12.94 2.94
CA THR A 194 7.93 -12.77 4.40
C THR A 194 8.78 -13.72 5.23
N SER A 195 9.00 -14.95 4.79
CA SER A 195 9.88 -15.90 5.50
C SER A 195 11.36 -15.51 5.46
N THR A 196 11.80 -14.86 4.38
CA THR A 196 13.21 -14.50 4.19
C THR A 196 13.51 -13.08 4.69
N LEU A 197 12.64 -12.12 4.37
CA LEU A 197 12.85 -10.69 4.57
C LEU A 197 11.67 -10.01 5.31
N GLY A 198 10.79 -10.79 5.93
CA GLY A 198 9.66 -10.26 6.70
C GLY A 198 10.00 -9.92 8.15
N PHE A 199 11.25 -10.07 8.60
CA PHE A 199 11.72 -9.66 9.93
C PHE A 199 10.83 -10.15 11.10
N GLY A 200 10.31 -11.37 11.00
CA GLY A 200 9.44 -11.96 12.02
C GLY A 200 7.95 -11.61 11.90
N VAL A 201 7.52 -11.07 10.75
CA VAL A 201 6.10 -10.99 10.38
C VAL A 201 5.46 -12.37 10.51
N ASP A 202 4.32 -12.41 11.20
CA ASP A 202 3.55 -13.64 11.39
C ASP A 202 3.07 -14.17 10.03
N SER A 203 3.13 -15.48 9.82
CA SER A 203 2.70 -16.12 8.57
C SER A 203 1.22 -15.94 8.23
N SER A 204 0.41 -15.50 9.19
CA SER A 204 -1.01 -15.14 8.97
C SER A 204 -1.21 -13.74 8.40
N ILE A 205 -0.18 -12.89 8.36
CA ILE A 205 -0.26 -11.56 7.75
C ILE A 205 -0.18 -11.72 6.23
N ASP A 206 -1.27 -11.42 5.54
CA ASP A 206 -1.27 -11.24 4.09
C ASP A 206 -0.78 -9.84 3.75
N ILE A 207 0.41 -9.73 3.16
CA ILE A 207 1.03 -8.44 2.83
C ILE A 207 0.31 -7.69 1.69
N PHE A 208 -0.55 -8.35 0.92
CA PHE A 208 -1.33 -7.72 -0.15
C PHE A 208 -2.64 -7.10 0.37
N ASP A 209 -3.15 -7.59 1.49
CA ASP A 209 -4.45 -7.19 2.06
C ASP A 209 -4.30 -6.42 3.38
N THR A 210 -3.37 -6.82 4.25
CA THR A 210 -3.12 -6.17 5.55
C THR A 210 -2.67 -4.72 5.34
N PRO A 211 -3.40 -3.71 5.87
CA PRO A 211 -2.97 -2.32 5.77
C PRO A 211 -1.63 -2.11 6.49
N PRO A 212 -0.65 -1.40 5.88
CA PRO A 212 0.58 -1.01 6.55
C PRO A 212 0.39 0.27 7.40
N LEU A 213 -0.80 0.85 7.42
CA LEU A 213 -1.17 2.06 8.16
C LEU A 213 -2.46 1.82 8.94
N ILE A 214 -2.53 2.38 10.15
CA ILE A 214 -3.78 2.37 10.93
C ILE A 214 -4.79 3.26 10.22
N ASN A 215 -5.94 2.68 9.88
CA ASN A 215 -7.06 3.32 9.22
C ASN A 215 -8.39 2.84 9.86
N ASP A 216 -9.50 3.12 9.18
CA ASP A 216 -10.85 2.75 9.58
C ASP A 216 -11.16 1.24 9.52
N THR A 217 -10.33 0.44 8.85
CA THR A 217 -10.42 -1.04 8.82
C THR A 217 -9.53 -1.73 9.84
N THR A 218 -8.73 -0.97 10.61
CA THR A 218 -7.84 -1.50 11.67
C THR A 218 -8.39 -1.19 13.06
N ASP A 219 -9.59 -1.68 13.36
CA ASP A 219 -10.35 -1.28 14.55
C ASP A 219 -10.20 -2.23 15.75
N SER A 220 -9.61 -3.42 15.55
CA SER A 220 -9.27 -4.37 16.60
C SER A 220 -7.80 -4.28 17.05
N ALA A 221 -7.52 -4.77 18.26
CA ALA A 221 -6.15 -4.86 18.76
C ALA A 221 -5.29 -5.83 17.93
N GLU A 222 -5.92 -6.82 17.32
CA GLU A 222 -5.30 -7.81 16.43
C GLU A 222 -4.87 -7.17 15.11
N GLU A 223 -5.75 -6.43 14.44
CA GLU A 223 -5.45 -5.72 13.19
C GLU A 223 -4.41 -4.62 13.39
N GLN A 224 -4.49 -3.87 14.50
CA GLN A 224 -3.49 -2.86 14.84
C GLN A 224 -2.10 -3.46 15.07
N ARG A 225 -2.04 -4.65 15.68
CA ARG A 225 -0.79 -5.39 15.86
C ARG A 225 -0.26 -5.94 14.54
N ALA A 226 -1.13 -6.47 13.70
CA ALA A 226 -0.76 -6.93 12.35
C ALA A 226 -0.19 -5.77 11.53
N THR A 227 -0.89 -4.63 11.51
CA THR A 227 -0.48 -3.38 10.87
C THR A 227 0.90 -2.92 11.37
N ALA A 228 1.10 -2.86 12.69
CA ALA A 228 2.37 -2.43 13.27
C ALA A 228 3.52 -3.40 12.95
N THR A 229 3.24 -4.70 12.97
CA THR A 229 4.24 -5.74 12.64
C THR A 229 4.62 -5.67 11.17
N TYR A 230 3.63 -5.58 10.28
CA TYR A 230 3.84 -5.44 8.85
C TYR A 230 4.63 -4.16 8.53
N ARG A 231 4.24 -3.02 9.13
CA ARG A 231 4.98 -1.77 8.97
C ARG A 231 6.42 -1.87 9.45
N THR A 232 6.66 -2.55 10.57
CA THR A 232 8.03 -2.76 11.08
C THR A 232 8.89 -3.52 10.07
N ALA A 233 8.35 -4.56 9.43
CA ALA A 233 9.08 -5.31 8.41
C ALA A 233 9.33 -4.49 7.14
N VAL A 234 8.36 -3.67 6.71
CA VAL A 234 8.54 -2.73 5.61
C VAL A 234 9.71 -1.78 5.86
N GLU A 235 9.77 -1.18 7.05
CA GLU A 235 10.85 -0.25 7.44
C GLU A 235 12.21 -0.97 7.61
N ALA A 236 12.20 -2.20 8.13
CA ALA A 236 13.42 -3.00 8.28
C ALA A 236 14.01 -3.40 6.92
N LEU A 237 13.19 -3.90 5.98
CA LEU A 237 13.65 -4.20 4.61
C LEU A 237 14.19 -2.95 3.93
N THR A 238 13.51 -1.83 4.12
CA THR A 238 13.93 -0.52 3.61
C THR A 238 15.30 -0.12 4.09
N ALA A 239 15.56 -0.25 5.39
CA ALA A 239 16.86 0.06 5.96
C ALA A 239 17.95 -0.85 5.38
N VAL A 240 17.68 -2.16 5.25
CA VAL A 240 18.63 -3.10 4.62
C VAL A 240 18.95 -2.71 3.18
N VAL A 241 17.92 -2.43 2.37
CA VAL A 241 18.10 -1.99 0.98
C VAL A 241 18.94 -0.71 0.89
N TYR A 242 18.67 0.26 1.77
CA TYR A 242 19.43 1.51 1.83
C TYR A 242 20.89 1.32 2.21
N GLU A 243 21.16 0.45 3.21
CA GLU A 243 22.53 0.14 3.62
C GLU A 243 23.27 -0.63 2.51
N MET A 244 22.60 -1.56 1.85
CA MET A 244 23.16 -2.29 0.70
C MET A 244 23.47 -1.34 -0.46
N GLU A 245 22.61 -0.35 -0.74
CA GLU A 245 22.87 0.70 -1.73
C GLU A 245 24.21 1.42 -1.48
N GLN A 246 24.59 1.66 -0.22
CA GLN A 246 25.87 2.32 0.10
C GLN A 246 27.09 1.51 -0.35
N HIS A 247 26.90 0.22 -0.63
CA HIS A 247 27.93 -0.73 -1.04
C HIS A 247 27.63 -1.36 -2.42
N SER A 248 26.62 -0.87 -3.14
CA SER A 248 26.19 -1.38 -4.43
C SER A 248 26.58 -0.40 -5.56
N THR A 249 26.38 -0.82 -6.81
CA THR A 249 26.56 0.04 -8.00
C THR A 249 25.26 0.67 -8.49
N GLY A 250 24.12 0.32 -7.89
CA GLY A 250 22.77 0.75 -8.28
C GLY A 250 22.07 1.51 -7.17
N ASP A 251 20.94 2.15 -7.49
CA ASP A 251 20.09 2.78 -6.49
C ASP A 251 19.30 1.74 -5.66
N SER A 252 18.60 2.19 -4.63
CA SER A 252 17.72 1.35 -3.81
C SER A 252 16.69 0.54 -4.61
N ASN A 253 16.22 1.04 -5.77
CA ASN A 253 15.31 0.29 -6.63
C ASN A 253 16.02 -0.85 -7.36
N ALA A 254 17.24 -0.63 -7.82
CA ALA A 254 18.09 -1.67 -8.39
C ALA A 254 18.45 -2.73 -7.34
N VAL A 255 18.81 -2.32 -6.12
CA VAL A 255 19.09 -3.25 -5.01
C VAL A 255 17.86 -4.09 -4.67
N LEU A 256 16.68 -3.47 -4.51
CA LEU A 256 15.44 -4.20 -4.22
C LEU A 256 15.10 -5.20 -5.34
N SER A 257 15.24 -4.77 -6.60
CA SER A 257 15.00 -5.63 -7.77
C SER A 257 15.97 -6.82 -7.79
N GLU A 258 17.23 -6.58 -7.45
CA GLU A 258 18.25 -7.62 -7.43
C GLU A 258 18.05 -8.59 -6.28
N LEU A 259 17.71 -8.12 -5.08
CA LEU A 259 17.30 -9.00 -3.97
C LEU A 259 16.10 -9.87 -4.36
N ALA A 260 15.15 -9.33 -5.12
CA ALA A 260 14.02 -10.11 -5.62
C ALA A 260 14.43 -11.06 -6.76
N ASN A 261 15.53 -10.80 -7.47
CA ASN A 261 16.09 -11.71 -8.48
C ASN A 261 16.83 -12.87 -7.80
N ASP A 262 17.69 -12.56 -6.83
CA ASP A 262 18.41 -13.52 -6.00
C ASP A 262 17.42 -14.45 -5.30
N LEU A 263 16.42 -13.89 -4.59
CA LEU A 263 15.38 -14.70 -3.95
C LEU A 263 14.60 -15.60 -4.92
N ALA A 264 14.50 -15.23 -6.19
CA ALA A 264 13.74 -15.99 -7.17
C ALA A 264 14.34 -17.35 -7.52
N ASP A 265 15.66 -17.52 -7.36
CA ASP A 265 16.32 -18.82 -7.55
C ASP A 265 16.37 -19.68 -6.26
N GLY A 266 15.84 -19.14 -5.16
CA GLY A 266 15.56 -19.86 -3.92
C GLY A 266 16.54 -19.58 -2.78
N ALA A 267 17.51 -18.68 -2.96
CA ALA A 267 18.42 -18.24 -1.91
C ALA A 267 18.60 -16.71 -1.90
N ILE A 268 19.26 -16.19 -0.88
CA ILE A 268 19.87 -14.85 -0.92
C ILE A 268 21.36 -15.11 -0.79
N ASP A 269 22.06 -15.24 -1.92
CA ASP A 269 23.48 -15.59 -1.95
C ASP A 269 24.35 -14.63 -2.77
N GLY A 270 23.75 -13.57 -3.31
CA GLY A 270 24.42 -12.58 -4.14
C GLY A 270 24.61 -13.02 -5.57
N SER A 271 23.89 -14.05 -6.00
CA SER A 271 23.82 -14.52 -7.37
C SER A 271 22.41 -14.40 -7.90
N VAL A 272 22.28 -14.34 -9.23
CA VAL A 272 21.03 -14.44 -9.94
C VAL A 272 21.20 -15.50 -11.01
N ASP A 273 20.41 -16.57 -10.92
CA ASP A 273 20.50 -17.73 -11.84
C ASP A 273 21.92 -18.32 -11.87
N GLY A 274 22.57 -18.35 -10.70
CA GLY A 274 23.94 -18.85 -10.53
C GLY A 274 25.05 -17.95 -11.08
N ASN A 275 24.73 -16.71 -11.51
CA ASN A 275 25.72 -15.71 -11.90
C ASN A 275 25.85 -14.64 -10.82
N PRO A 276 27.07 -14.19 -10.46
CA PRO A 276 27.23 -13.13 -9.47
C PRO A 276 26.44 -11.87 -9.84
N SER A 277 25.78 -11.29 -8.85
CA SER A 277 25.07 -10.04 -8.98
C SER A 277 25.97 -8.93 -9.53
N SER A 278 25.43 -8.15 -10.46
CA SER A 278 26.11 -6.95 -10.97
C SER A 278 25.82 -5.69 -10.15
N VAL A 279 24.83 -5.76 -9.26
CA VAL A 279 24.36 -4.67 -8.40
C VAL A 279 24.92 -4.85 -6.98
N ILE A 280 24.67 -6.01 -6.37
CA ILE A 280 25.07 -6.35 -5.00
C ILE A 280 26.48 -6.95 -5.05
N GLY A 281 27.50 -6.20 -4.61
CA GLY A 281 28.85 -6.74 -4.54
C GLY A 281 28.99 -7.81 -3.44
N ASN A 282 29.93 -8.76 -3.60
CA ASN A 282 30.22 -9.79 -2.58
C ASN A 282 30.54 -9.27 -1.16
N SER A 283 30.82 -7.98 -1.00
CA SER A 283 31.06 -7.33 0.30
C SER A 283 29.80 -6.76 0.97
N ALA A 284 28.64 -6.83 0.30
CA ALA A 284 27.35 -6.31 0.77
C ALA A 284 26.44 -7.39 1.40
N LEU A 285 26.90 -8.65 1.41
CA LEU A 285 26.23 -9.80 2.04
C LEU A 285 27.06 -10.36 3.19
#